data_AF-A0A321LGT9-F1
#
_entry.id   AF-A0A321LGT9-F1
#
_cell.length_a   1.000
_cell.length_b   1.000
_cell.length_c   1.000
_cell.angle_alpha   90.00
_cell.angle_beta   90.00
_cell.angle_gamma   90.00
#
_symmetry.space_group_name_H-M   'P 1'
#
loop_
_entity.id
_entity.type
_entity.pdbx_description
1 polymer ?
#
loop_
_entity_poly.entity_id
_entity_poly.type
_entity_poly.pdbx_seq_one_letter_code
_entity_poly.pdbx_strand_id
1 'polypeptide(L)'
;MAPALRSSSCRNRTASSAITMTSQSSFRQYARAIQHLASTRSLEVLVLQASPILGGFLGGFSLNRPGVIRLGFLLIGSLALTAHVFVFNDWAGHSSDIRDPRRSTRVFARLSISRRQVACVATALLIFANVAFVAVGRPAVLLGAAIAALSVLYSSSPRFGKSTPIVASINHLLGGALHFLLGYTLSHPLDARGLMISLFFGLVFGAGHLNQEVRDYEGDLLNGIRTSAVMFGRRRAFLASLFTFTAAYAILAGLAALGILPRLLLWSIVLWPLHVAWSLRALRRGLGFETALWMQRRYRLLFALIGLAMLAR
;
A
#
# COMPACT_ATOMS: atom_id res chain seq x y z
N MET A 1 -73.41 -31.04 15.35
CA MET A 1 -73.36 -31.07 16.83
C MET A 1 -71.90 -31.14 17.26
N ALA A 2 -71.37 -30.05 17.81
CA ALA A 2 -70.24 -30.10 18.76
C ALA A 2 -70.79 -30.62 20.13
N PRO A 3 -69.99 -31.08 21.12
CA PRO A 3 -68.86 -30.34 21.71
C PRO A 3 -67.68 -31.20 22.30
N ALA A 4 -66.54 -30.59 22.64
CA ALA A 4 -65.94 -30.47 24.01
C ALA A 4 -65.37 -31.76 24.66
N LEU A 5 -64.30 -31.83 25.46
CA LEU A 5 -63.37 -30.91 26.15
C LEU A 5 -62.22 -31.76 26.78
N ARG A 6 -61.02 -31.15 26.90
CA ARG A 6 -60.00 -31.25 27.98
C ARG A 6 -59.54 -32.64 28.51
N SER A 7 -58.22 -32.86 28.56
CA SER A 7 -57.43 -32.57 29.77
C SER A 7 -55.92 -32.66 29.54
N SER A 8 -55.22 -31.79 30.26
CA SER A 8 -53.78 -31.55 30.32
C SER A 8 -53.12 -32.42 31.40
N SER A 9 -51.91 -32.94 31.14
CA SER A 9 -50.95 -33.29 32.21
C SER A 9 -49.50 -33.23 31.73
N CYS A 10 -48.91 -32.06 31.99
CA CYS A 10 -47.56 -31.81 32.49
C CYS A 10 -46.56 -32.99 32.55
N ARG A 11 -45.50 -32.95 31.72
CA ARG A 11 -44.15 -33.36 32.12
C ARG A 11 -43.11 -32.40 31.55
N ASN A 12 -42.62 -31.53 32.45
CA ASN A 12 -41.41 -30.74 32.30
C ASN A 12 -40.21 -31.64 31.99
N ARG A 13 -39.59 -31.45 30.81
CA ARG A 13 -38.16 -31.68 30.61
C ARG A 13 -37.55 -30.42 30.03
N THR A 14 -37.14 -29.53 30.93
CA THR A 14 -36.21 -28.46 30.66
C THR A 14 -34.85 -29.05 30.33
N ALA A 15 -34.64 -29.42 29.06
CA ALA A 15 -33.31 -29.58 28.51
C ALA A 15 -32.71 -28.18 28.37
N SER A 16 -32.03 -27.75 29.42
CA SER A 16 -31.18 -26.56 29.41
C SER A 16 -30.05 -26.82 28.41
N SER A 17 -30.24 -26.39 27.17
CA SER A 17 -29.20 -26.31 26.17
C SER A 17 -28.20 -25.26 26.61
N ALA A 18 -27.22 -25.69 27.40
CA ALA A 18 -26.04 -24.92 27.72
C ALA A 18 -25.36 -24.54 26.40
N ILE A 19 -25.64 -23.34 25.92
CA ILE A 19 -24.88 -22.67 24.87
C ILE A 19 -23.48 -22.51 25.45
N THR A 20 -22.61 -23.46 25.14
CA THR A 20 -21.18 -23.37 25.37
C THR A 20 -20.66 -22.35 24.36
N MET A 21 -20.87 -21.06 24.63
CA MET A 21 -20.09 -20.00 24.00
C MET A 21 -18.66 -20.22 24.46
N THR A 22 -17.90 -20.98 23.66
CA THR A 22 -16.46 -21.08 23.79
C THR A 22 -15.90 -19.69 23.53
N SER A 23 -15.71 -18.95 24.62
CA SER A 23 -14.96 -17.71 24.66
C SER A 23 -13.52 -18.04 24.26
N GLN A 24 -13.26 -18.12 22.95
CA GLN A 24 -11.91 -18.04 22.45
C GLN A 24 -11.34 -16.73 22.98
N SER A 25 -10.29 -16.82 23.82
CA SER A 25 -9.72 -15.66 24.47
C SER A 25 -9.51 -14.53 23.46
N SER A 26 -9.92 -13.31 23.81
CA SER A 26 -9.82 -12.12 22.96
C SER A 26 -8.44 -12.01 22.29
N PHE A 27 -7.38 -12.34 23.04
CA PHE A 27 -6.01 -12.44 22.57
C PHE A 27 -5.82 -13.36 21.36
N ARG A 28 -6.33 -14.61 21.41
CA ARG A 28 -6.25 -15.56 20.28
C ARG A 28 -6.97 -15.04 19.04
N GLN A 29 -8.03 -14.25 19.22
CA GLN A 29 -8.74 -13.66 18.08
C GLN A 29 -7.96 -12.53 17.42
N TYR A 30 -7.33 -11.64 18.20
CA TYR A 30 -6.44 -10.60 17.65
C TYR A 30 -5.17 -11.17 17.04
N ALA A 31 -4.60 -12.22 17.62
CA ALA A 31 -3.45 -12.93 17.04
C ALA A 31 -3.76 -13.47 15.65
N ARG A 32 -4.95 -14.08 15.45
CA ARG A 32 -5.40 -14.53 14.11
C ARG A 32 -5.57 -13.37 13.13
N ALA A 33 -6.11 -12.23 13.58
CA ALA A 33 -6.24 -11.05 12.73
C ALA A 33 -4.86 -10.54 12.27
N ILE A 34 -3.90 -10.41 13.19
CA ILE A 34 -2.53 -10.00 12.88
C ILE A 34 -1.87 -11.00 11.93
N GLN A 35 -1.97 -12.31 12.21
CA GLN A 35 -1.39 -13.36 11.37
C GLN A 35 -1.96 -13.33 9.95
N HIS A 36 -3.27 -13.14 9.82
CA HIS A 36 -3.92 -13.02 8.52
C HIS A 36 -3.39 -11.81 7.75
N LEU A 37 -3.38 -10.62 8.36
CA LEU A 37 -2.93 -9.39 7.72
C LEU A 37 -1.43 -9.46 7.36
N ALA A 38 -0.61 -10.04 8.22
CA ALA A 38 0.80 -10.29 7.92
C ALA A 38 0.95 -11.24 6.73
N SER A 39 0.16 -12.30 6.63
CA SER A 39 0.23 -13.26 5.52
C SER A 39 -0.20 -12.67 4.17
N THR A 40 -1.08 -11.65 4.17
CA THR A 40 -1.63 -11.05 2.94
C THR A 40 -0.93 -9.77 2.50
N ARG A 41 -0.21 -9.09 3.41
CA ARG A 41 0.37 -7.76 3.16
C ARG A 41 1.88 -7.65 3.41
N SER A 42 2.53 -8.67 3.99
CA SER A 42 3.94 -8.57 4.38
C SER A 42 4.86 -8.23 3.22
N LEU A 43 4.68 -8.85 2.06
CA LEU A 43 5.51 -8.58 0.90
C LEU A 43 5.38 -7.13 0.43
N GLU A 44 4.16 -6.60 0.34
CA GLU A 44 3.91 -5.21 -0.03
C GLU A 44 4.50 -4.23 1.00
N VAL A 45 4.31 -4.50 2.29
CA VAL A 45 4.87 -3.70 3.38
C VAL A 45 6.39 -3.67 3.33
N LEU A 46 7.04 -4.82 3.13
CA LEU A 46 8.48 -4.96 3.06
C LEU A 46 9.07 -4.27 1.82
N VAL A 47 8.47 -4.46 0.65
CA VAL A 47 8.93 -3.82 -0.60
C VAL A 47 8.88 -2.30 -0.49
N LEU A 48 7.88 -1.74 0.18
CA LEU A 48 7.76 -0.30 0.37
C LEU A 48 8.81 0.30 1.33
N GLN A 49 9.50 -0.52 2.13
CA GLN A 49 10.58 -0.03 2.98
C GLN A 49 11.83 0.39 2.18
N ALA A 50 11.95 -0.02 0.91
CA ALA A 50 13.05 0.43 0.06
C ALA A 50 13.10 1.97 -0.04
N SER A 51 11.95 2.65 -0.09
CA SER A 51 11.88 4.10 -0.22
C SER A 51 12.46 4.86 0.99
N PRO A 52 12.00 4.64 2.24
CA PRO A 52 12.61 5.29 3.41
C PRO A 52 14.05 4.83 3.68
N ILE A 53 14.43 3.59 3.33
CA ILE A 53 15.82 3.14 3.44
C ILE A 53 16.72 3.94 2.48
N LEU A 54 16.33 4.05 1.21
CA LEU A 54 17.05 4.85 0.21
C LEU A 54 17.05 6.34 0.57
N GLY A 55 15.95 6.84 1.14
CA GLY A 55 15.87 8.18 1.72
C GLY A 55 16.95 8.39 2.78
N GLY A 56 17.02 7.51 3.80
CA GLY A 56 18.03 7.60 4.85
C GLY A 56 19.46 7.56 4.32
N PHE A 57 19.73 6.64 3.37
CA PHE A 57 21.05 6.53 2.71
C PHE A 57 21.42 7.82 1.96
N LEU A 58 20.54 8.32 1.10
CA LEU A 58 20.79 9.51 0.30
C LEU A 58 20.76 10.81 1.12
N GLY A 59 20.09 10.80 2.28
CA GLY A 59 20.16 11.85 3.29
C GLY A 59 21.40 11.79 4.19
N GLY A 60 22.30 10.82 3.97
CA GLY A 60 23.59 10.75 4.66
C GLY A 60 23.50 10.25 6.10
N PHE A 61 22.64 9.26 6.40
CA PHE A 61 22.59 8.71 7.75
C PHE A 61 23.96 8.20 8.24
N SER A 62 24.20 8.37 9.54
CA SER A 62 25.44 7.94 10.19
C SER A 62 25.32 6.52 10.75
N LEU A 63 26.40 5.75 10.65
CA LEU A 63 26.54 4.41 11.26
C LEU A 63 26.97 4.47 12.74
N ASN A 64 27.02 5.66 13.35
CA ASN A 64 27.23 5.76 14.79
C ASN A 64 26.01 5.25 15.58
N ARG A 65 26.21 4.89 16.85
CA ARG A 65 25.16 4.31 17.71
C ARG A 65 23.86 5.15 17.73
N PRO A 66 23.88 6.49 17.91
CA PRO A 66 22.66 7.30 17.86
C PRO A 66 21.97 7.27 16.49
N GLY A 67 22.73 7.30 15.40
CA GLY A 67 22.21 7.23 14.03
C GLY A 67 21.51 5.91 13.75
N VAL A 68 22.13 4.78 14.14
CA VAL A 68 21.55 3.44 14.00
C VAL A 68 20.27 3.29 14.83
N ILE A 69 20.24 3.81 16.07
CA ILE A 69 19.05 3.77 16.92
C ILE A 69 17.90 4.56 16.28
N ARG A 70 18.17 5.79 15.81
CA ARG A 70 17.15 6.63 15.14
C ARG A 70 16.66 5.99 13.84
N LEU A 71 17.56 5.39 13.04
CA LEU A 71 17.18 4.62 11.86
C LEU A 71 16.29 3.42 12.24
N GLY A 72 16.62 2.71 13.30
CA GLY A 72 15.82 1.60 13.82
C GLY A 72 14.39 2.01 14.17
N PHE A 73 14.22 3.10 14.94
CA PHE A 73 12.91 3.66 15.25
C PHE A 73 12.16 4.11 13.99
N LEU A 74 12.84 4.78 13.05
CA LEU A 74 12.25 5.20 11.79
C LEU A 74 11.73 4.02 10.97
N LEU A 75 12.51 2.95 10.84
CA LEU A 75 12.13 1.77 10.05
C LEU A 75 11.00 0.98 10.70
N ILE A 76 11.04 0.81 12.03
CA ILE A 76 9.95 0.16 12.77
C ILE A 76 8.66 0.98 12.68
N GLY A 77 8.76 2.32 12.82
CA GLY A 77 7.63 3.22 12.65
C GLY A 77 7.08 3.20 11.21
N SER A 78 7.95 3.20 10.22
CA SER A 78 7.60 3.12 8.79
C SER A 78 6.92 1.78 8.44
N LEU A 79 7.42 0.67 8.96
CA LEU A 79 6.79 -0.65 8.82
C LEU A 79 5.37 -0.65 9.40
N ALA A 80 5.21 -0.14 10.62
CA ALA A 80 3.90 -0.06 11.27
C ALA A 80 2.94 0.89 10.55
N LEU A 81 3.42 2.04 10.08
CA LEU A 81 2.63 2.99 9.29
C LEU A 81 2.18 2.37 7.97
N THR A 82 3.08 1.71 7.26
CA THR A 82 2.77 1.05 5.98
C THR A 82 1.77 -0.09 6.19
N ALA A 83 1.95 -0.88 7.26
CA ALA A 83 0.99 -1.91 7.65
C ALA A 83 -0.38 -1.28 7.97
N HIS A 84 -0.42 -0.18 8.74
CA HIS A 84 -1.65 0.56 8.99
C HIS A 84 -2.35 0.97 7.69
N VAL A 85 -1.62 1.54 6.72
CA VAL A 85 -2.17 1.96 5.42
C VAL A 85 -2.91 0.80 4.73
N PHE A 86 -2.30 -0.38 4.66
CA PHE A 86 -2.94 -1.55 4.03
C PHE A 86 -4.10 -2.11 4.85
N VAL A 87 -3.93 -2.27 6.16
CA VAL A 87 -4.97 -2.81 7.05
C VAL A 87 -6.19 -1.89 7.07
N PHE A 88 -5.98 -0.58 7.11
CA PHE A 88 -7.04 0.41 7.04
C PHE A 88 -7.75 0.40 5.68
N ASN A 89 -7.01 0.30 4.58
CA ASN A 89 -7.57 0.15 3.25
C ASN A 89 -8.47 -1.11 3.15
N ASP A 90 -8.04 -2.24 3.74
CA ASP A 90 -8.83 -3.48 3.76
C ASP A 90 -10.10 -3.32 4.59
N TRP A 91 -9.99 -2.65 5.74
CA TRP A 91 -11.14 -2.36 6.60
C TRP A 91 -12.19 -1.48 5.90
N ALA A 92 -11.75 -0.44 5.18
CA ALA A 92 -12.60 0.48 4.43
C ALA A 92 -13.18 -0.16 3.15
N GLY A 93 -12.36 -0.93 2.43
CA GLY A 93 -12.70 -1.60 1.17
C GLY A 93 -13.45 -2.92 1.31
N HIS A 94 -13.69 -3.37 2.54
CA HIS A 94 -14.21 -4.70 2.85
C HIS A 94 -15.43 -5.14 2.02
N SER A 95 -16.43 -4.26 1.87
CA SER A 95 -17.67 -4.58 1.13
C SER A 95 -17.42 -4.79 -0.36
N SER A 96 -16.47 -4.05 -0.95
CA SER A 96 -16.06 -4.25 -2.35
C SER A 96 -15.23 -5.52 -2.54
N ASP A 97 -14.32 -5.82 -1.60
CA ASP A 97 -13.44 -6.99 -1.74
C ASP A 97 -14.18 -8.32 -1.63
N ILE A 98 -15.31 -8.38 -0.89
CA ILE A 98 -16.17 -9.59 -0.83
C ILE A 98 -16.77 -9.93 -2.20
N ARG A 99 -17.07 -8.91 -3.02
CA ARG A 99 -17.72 -9.08 -4.32
C ARG A 99 -16.74 -9.35 -5.46
N ASP A 100 -15.45 -9.02 -5.28
CA ASP A 100 -14.41 -9.34 -6.25
C ASP A 100 -14.06 -10.84 -6.18
N PRO A 101 -14.31 -11.63 -7.25
CA PRO A 101 -14.02 -13.06 -7.27
C PRO A 101 -12.55 -13.40 -6.96
N ARG A 102 -11.60 -12.51 -7.31
CA ARG A 102 -10.15 -12.72 -7.12
C ARG A 102 -9.67 -12.39 -5.71
N ARG A 103 -10.44 -11.63 -4.94
CA ARG A 103 -10.10 -11.20 -3.58
C ARG A 103 -10.96 -11.87 -2.52
N SER A 104 -12.19 -12.23 -2.85
CA SER A 104 -13.23 -12.69 -1.93
C SER A 104 -12.78 -13.79 -0.95
N THR A 105 -11.97 -14.75 -1.42
CA THR A 105 -11.45 -15.87 -0.61
C THR A 105 -10.45 -15.46 0.48
N ARG A 106 -9.82 -14.30 0.33
CA ARG A 106 -8.80 -13.78 1.25
C ARG A 106 -9.32 -12.62 2.10
N VAL A 107 -10.60 -12.28 2.01
CA VAL A 107 -11.17 -11.20 2.81
C VAL A 107 -11.37 -11.65 4.25
N PHE A 108 -10.89 -10.84 5.19
CA PHE A 108 -10.90 -11.15 6.62
C PHE A 108 -12.29 -11.58 7.17
N ALA A 109 -13.40 -11.04 6.65
CA ALA A 109 -14.73 -11.43 7.15
C ALA A 109 -15.15 -12.86 6.76
N ARG A 110 -14.57 -13.45 5.70
CA ARG A 110 -14.76 -14.87 5.40
C ARG A 110 -13.94 -15.79 6.31
N LEU A 111 -13.02 -15.22 7.10
CA LEU A 111 -12.12 -15.92 8.01
C LEU A 111 -12.51 -15.71 9.48
N SER A 112 -13.77 -15.34 9.73
CA SER A 112 -14.30 -15.06 11.08
C SER A 112 -13.55 -13.95 11.83
N ILE A 113 -12.87 -13.06 11.11
CA ILE A 113 -12.26 -11.84 11.67
C ILE A 113 -13.29 -10.72 11.53
N SER A 114 -13.61 -10.05 12.63
CA SER A 114 -14.58 -8.95 12.64
C SER A 114 -13.97 -7.64 12.14
N ARG A 115 -14.81 -6.76 11.57
CA ARG A 115 -14.39 -5.40 11.18
C ARG A 115 -13.82 -4.60 12.37
N ARG A 116 -14.35 -4.81 13.58
CA ARG A 116 -13.85 -4.15 14.80
C ARG A 116 -12.40 -4.56 15.10
N GLN A 117 -12.07 -5.84 14.97
CA GLN A 117 -10.70 -6.32 15.17
C GLN A 117 -9.73 -5.68 14.18
N VAL A 118 -10.09 -5.64 12.90
CA VAL A 118 -9.24 -5.01 11.87
C VAL A 118 -9.05 -3.51 12.15
N ALA A 119 -10.10 -2.79 12.55
CA ALA A 119 -10.00 -1.38 12.96
C ALA A 119 -9.07 -1.20 14.15
N CYS A 120 -9.21 -2.02 15.19
CA CYS A 120 -8.32 -1.97 16.36
C CYS A 120 -6.85 -2.24 15.99
N VAL A 121 -6.57 -3.21 15.11
CA VAL A 121 -5.21 -3.48 14.62
C VAL A 121 -4.68 -2.28 13.82
N ALA A 122 -5.48 -1.71 12.90
CA ALA A 122 -5.08 -0.52 12.15
C ALA A 122 -4.76 0.65 13.09
N THR A 123 -5.60 0.94 14.09
CA THR A 123 -5.38 2.02 15.05
C THR A 123 -4.14 1.76 15.91
N ALA A 124 -3.94 0.54 16.40
CA ALA A 124 -2.77 0.18 17.19
C ALA A 124 -1.46 0.38 16.40
N LEU A 125 -1.44 -0.03 15.12
CA LEU A 125 -0.32 0.19 14.22
C LEU A 125 -0.02 1.68 14.02
N LEU A 126 -1.05 2.52 13.85
CA LEU A 126 -0.88 3.97 13.70
C LEU A 126 -0.33 4.62 14.98
N ILE A 127 -0.85 4.25 16.15
CA ILE A 127 -0.35 4.76 17.44
C ILE A 127 1.12 4.37 17.61
N PHE A 128 1.44 3.10 17.38
CA PHE A 128 2.80 2.60 17.50
C PHE A 128 3.77 3.30 16.52
N ALA A 129 3.35 3.52 15.26
CA ALA A 129 4.13 4.28 14.30
C ALA A 129 4.44 5.71 14.78
N ASN A 130 3.43 6.42 15.30
CA ASN A 130 3.62 7.78 15.80
C ASN A 130 4.55 7.83 17.03
N VAL A 131 4.41 6.88 17.96
CA VAL A 131 5.32 6.76 19.12
C VAL A 131 6.77 6.56 18.66
N ALA A 132 6.99 5.68 17.66
CA ALA A 132 8.31 5.49 17.08
C ALA A 132 8.84 6.77 16.41
N PHE A 133 8.02 7.51 15.67
CA PHE A 133 8.44 8.76 15.02
C PHE A 133 8.75 9.90 16.00
N VAL A 134 8.08 9.95 17.16
CA VAL A 134 8.43 10.90 18.23
C VAL A 134 9.89 10.70 18.68
N ALA A 135 10.36 9.46 18.77
CA ALA A 135 11.75 9.15 19.10
C ALA A 135 12.76 9.52 17.99
N VAL A 136 12.29 9.73 16.74
CA VAL A 136 13.12 10.14 15.61
C VAL A 136 13.24 11.66 15.49
N GLY A 137 12.11 12.37 15.66
CA GLY A 137 12.03 13.83 15.65
C GLY A 137 10.83 14.40 14.90
N ARG A 138 10.64 15.72 15.00
CA ARG A 138 9.50 16.46 14.43
C ARG A 138 9.23 16.20 12.94
N PRO A 139 10.23 16.16 12.03
CA PRO A 139 9.98 15.88 10.61
C PRO A 139 9.32 14.51 10.40
N ALA A 140 9.76 13.48 11.11
CA ALA A 140 9.20 12.13 11.00
C ALA A 140 7.73 12.07 11.44
N VAL A 141 7.36 12.79 12.52
CA VAL A 141 5.97 12.89 12.97
C VAL A 141 5.09 13.58 11.92
N LEU A 142 5.54 14.71 11.36
CA LEU A 142 4.79 15.46 10.36
C LEU A 142 4.60 14.67 9.06
N LEU A 143 5.67 14.03 8.57
CA LEU A 143 5.62 13.21 7.36
C LEU A 143 4.80 11.93 7.57
N GLY A 144 4.94 11.28 8.73
CA GLY A 144 4.13 10.13 9.11
C GLY A 144 2.63 10.48 9.21
N ALA A 145 2.30 11.63 9.80
CA ALA A 145 0.92 12.13 9.85
C ALA A 145 0.38 12.46 8.45
N ALA A 146 1.19 13.06 7.58
CA ALA A 146 0.80 13.33 6.19
C ALA A 146 0.51 12.04 5.41
N ILE A 147 1.35 11.00 5.55
CA ILE A 147 1.13 9.68 4.94
C ILE A 147 -0.16 9.04 5.48
N ALA A 148 -0.40 9.11 6.80
CA ALA A 148 -1.64 8.62 7.40
C ALA A 148 -2.87 9.40 6.90
N ALA A 149 -2.77 10.71 6.72
CA ALA A 149 -3.85 11.50 6.14
C ALA A 149 -4.15 11.08 4.69
N LEU A 150 -3.13 10.87 3.85
CA LEU A 150 -3.31 10.35 2.50
C LEU A 150 -3.92 8.94 2.49
N SER A 151 -3.63 8.09 3.48
CA SER A 151 -4.22 6.75 3.58
C SER A 151 -5.73 6.82 3.88
N VAL A 152 -6.13 7.73 4.76
CA VAL A 152 -7.53 7.99 5.09
C VAL A 152 -8.27 8.58 3.90
N LEU A 153 -7.68 9.58 3.24
CA LEU A 153 -8.26 10.19 2.05
C LEU A 153 -8.46 9.15 0.95
N TYR A 154 -7.44 8.35 0.66
CA TYR A 154 -7.51 7.30 -0.36
C TYR A 154 -8.59 6.26 -0.07
N SER A 155 -8.69 5.80 1.18
CA SER A 155 -9.53 4.66 1.55
C SER A 155 -11.00 5.07 1.77
N SER A 156 -11.25 6.29 2.24
CA SER A 156 -12.55 6.69 2.78
C SER A 156 -13.14 7.94 2.14
N SER A 157 -12.39 8.72 1.36
CA SER A 157 -12.92 9.95 0.76
C SER A 157 -13.67 9.67 -0.55
N PRO A 158 -14.87 10.24 -0.75
CA PRO A 158 -15.56 10.17 -2.05
C PRO A 158 -14.91 11.07 -3.12
N ARG A 159 -14.16 12.11 -2.71
CA ARG A 159 -13.55 13.12 -3.60
C ARG A 159 -12.05 12.93 -3.82
N PHE A 160 -11.38 12.28 -2.88
CA PHE A 160 -9.93 12.08 -2.89
C PHE A 160 -9.55 10.60 -2.80
N GLY A 161 -10.54 9.71 -2.91
CA GLY A 161 -10.37 8.28 -2.69
C GLY A 161 -10.05 7.50 -3.95
N LYS A 162 -9.96 6.17 -3.78
CA LYS A 162 -9.73 5.19 -4.85
C LYS A 162 -10.73 5.29 -6.03
N SER A 163 -11.94 5.81 -5.77
CA SER A 163 -13.00 5.99 -6.77
C SER A 163 -12.93 7.34 -7.50
N THR A 164 -11.87 8.13 -7.32
CA THR A 164 -11.68 9.41 -8.01
C THR A 164 -10.54 9.27 -9.03
N PRO A 165 -10.86 9.19 -10.34
CA PRO A 165 -9.87 9.07 -11.41
C PRO A 165 -8.82 10.17 -11.34
N ILE A 166 -7.58 9.84 -11.69
CA ILE A 166 -6.40 10.72 -11.61
C ILE A 166 -6.00 11.05 -10.16
N VAL A 167 -6.93 11.52 -9.33
CA VAL A 167 -6.69 11.91 -7.94
C VAL A 167 -6.13 10.76 -7.11
N ALA A 168 -6.65 9.53 -7.28
CA ALA A 168 -6.11 8.34 -6.64
C ALA A 168 -4.63 8.09 -6.98
N SER A 169 -4.23 8.38 -8.22
CA SER A 169 -2.83 8.25 -8.67
C SER A 169 -1.95 9.41 -8.19
N ILE A 170 -2.50 10.62 -8.07
CA ILE A 170 -1.81 11.76 -7.41
C ILE A 170 -1.58 11.45 -5.93
N ASN A 171 -2.57 10.87 -5.24
CA ASN A 171 -2.43 10.45 -3.85
C ASN A 171 -1.28 9.44 -3.69
N HIS A 172 -1.16 8.47 -4.61
CA HIS A 172 -0.02 7.56 -4.64
C HIS A 172 1.29 8.30 -4.95
N LEU A 173 1.32 9.23 -5.90
CA LEU A 173 2.52 10.03 -6.16
C LEU A 173 3.01 10.74 -4.90
N LEU A 174 2.12 11.44 -4.21
CA LEU A 174 2.43 12.13 -2.96
C LEU A 174 2.88 11.14 -1.88
N GLY A 175 2.18 10.01 -1.75
CA GLY A 175 2.57 8.94 -0.83
C GLY A 175 3.99 8.44 -1.09
N GLY A 176 4.35 8.17 -2.34
CA GLY A 176 5.69 7.68 -2.71
C GLY A 176 6.79 8.68 -2.39
N ALA A 177 6.55 9.96 -2.68
CA ALA A 177 7.45 11.05 -2.35
C ALA A 177 7.62 11.20 -0.82
N LEU A 178 6.53 11.17 -0.06
CA LEU A 178 6.57 11.31 1.40
C LEU A 178 7.30 10.14 2.09
N HIS A 179 7.14 8.90 1.61
CA HIS A 179 7.89 7.75 2.17
C HIS A 179 9.40 7.90 1.94
N PHE A 180 9.83 8.46 0.81
CA PHE A 180 11.24 8.77 0.60
C PHE A 180 11.72 9.88 1.54
N LEU A 181 10.96 10.98 1.62
CA LEU A 181 11.30 12.12 2.48
C LEU A 181 11.32 11.74 3.96
N LEU A 182 10.49 10.78 4.38
CA LEU A 182 10.49 10.25 5.74
C LEU A 182 11.89 9.75 6.10
N GLY A 183 12.52 8.95 5.23
CA GLY A 183 13.89 8.49 5.38
C GLY A 183 14.92 9.62 5.23
N TYR A 184 14.80 10.44 4.19
CA TYR A 184 15.75 11.52 3.89
C TYR A 184 15.94 12.49 5.05
N THR A 185 14.82 12.84 5.70
CA THR A 185 14.80 13.79 6.82
C THR A 185 15.33 13.23 8.15
N LEU A 186 15.80 11.98 8.16
CA LEU A 186 16.48 11.39 9.30
C LEU A 186 17.77 12.15 9.66
N SER A 187 18.54 12.52 8.64
CA SER A 187 19.88 13.12 8.78
C SER A 187 20.11 14.35 7.91
N HIS A 188 19.16 14.72 7.06
CA HIS A 188 19.26 15.90 6.20
C HIS A 188 18.02 16.80 6.36
N PRO A 189 18.16 18.14 6.39
CA PRO A 189 17.01 19.02 6.27
C PRO A 189 16.30 18.84 4.92
N LEU A 190 15.00 19.17 4.87
CA LEU A 190 14.28 19.26 3.61
C LEU A 190 14.90 20.37 2.75
N ASP A 191 15.30 20.00 1.54
CA ASP A 191 15.95 20.88 0.58
C ASP A 191 15.53 20.52 -0.85
N ALA A 192 15.98 21.32 -1.82
CA ALA A 192 15.65 21.10 -3.23
C ALA A 192 16.09 19.70 -3.70
N ARG A 193 17.25 19.21 -3.23
CA ARG A 193 17.76 17.88 -3.57
C ARG A 193 16.80 16.78 -3.13
N GLY A 194 16.40 16.77 -1.86
CA GLY A 194 15.45 15.81 -1.31
C GLY A 194 14.12 15.84 -2.05
N LEU A 195 13.61 17.04 -2.36
CA LEU A 195 12.36 17.21 -3.10
C LEU A 195 12.45 16.63 -4.53
N MET A 196 13.51 16.91 -5.27
CA MET A 196 13.68 16.37 -6.63
C MET A 196 13.81 14.84 -6.64
N ILE A 197 14.56 14.26 -5.69
CA ILE A 197 14.67 12.79 -5.59
C ILE A 197 13.31 12.19 -5.15
N SER A 198 12.61 12.83 -4.22
CA SER A 198 11.27 12.39 -3.79
C SER A 198 10.27 12.34 -4.94
N LEU A 199 10.37 13.28 -5.88
CA LEU A 199 9.51 13.31 -7.06
C LEU A 199 9.73 12.08 -7.94
N PHE A 200 10.97 11.59 -8.08
CA PHE A 200 11.24 10.32 -8.74
C PHE A 200 10.49 9.16 -8.07
N PHE A 201 10.60 9.01 -6.74
CA PHE A 201 9.90 7.95 -6.00
C PHE A 201 8.38 8.08 -6.11
N GLY A 202 7.86 9.31 -6.05
CA GLY A 202 6.45 9.61 -6.26
C GLY A 202 5.98 9.17 -7.65
N LEU A 203 6.68 9.55 -8.71
CA LEU A 203 6.32 9.15 -10.08
C LEU A 203 6.32 7.64 -10.26
N VAL A 204 7.32 6.93 -9.72
CA VAL A 204 7.36 5.45 -9.78
C VAL A 204 6.16 4.84 -9.07
N PHE A 205 5.79 5.36 -7.89
CA PHE A 205 4.66 4.82 -7.13
C PHE A 205 3.30 5.14 -7.79
N GLY A 206 3.12 6.37 -8.29
CA GLY A 206 1.93 6.77 -9.06
C GLY A 206 1.77 5.99 -10.38
N ALA A 207 2.87 5.78 -11.11
CA ALA A 207 2.87 4.95 -12.32
C ALA A 207 2.50 3.49 -12.01
N GLY A 208 3.04 2.95 -10.92
CA GLY A 208 2.69 1.62 -10.42
C GLY A 208 1.21 1.49 -10.05
N HIS A 209 0.62 2.53 -9.45
CA HIS A 209 -0.81 2.58 -9.13
C HIS A 209 -1.68 2.54 -10.40
N LEU A 210 -1.36 3.32 -11.43
CA LEU A 210 -2.06 3.26 -12.72
C LEU A 210 -2.01 1.85 -13.34
N ASN A 211 -0.89 1.14 -13.20
CA ASN A 211 -0.77 -0.24 -13.66
C ASN A 211 -1.63 -1.20 -12.82
N GLN A 212 -1.73 -0.95 -11.52
CA GLN A 212 -2.60 -1.68 -10.62
C GLN A 212 -4.09 -1.49 -10.97
N GLU A 213 -4.53 -0.28 -11.30
CA GLU A 213 -5.91 -0.06 -11.76
C GLU A 213 -6.22 -0.86 -13.04
N VAL A 214 -5.25 -0.99 -13.96
CA VAL A 214 -5.41 -1.82 -15.17
C VAL A 214 -5.57 -3.30 -14.81
N ARG A 215 -4.79 -3.79 -13.84
CA ARG A 215 -4.87 -5.17 -13.34
C ARG A 215 -6.22 -5.44 -12.67
N ASP A 216 -6.69 -4.50 -11.87
CA ASP A 216 -7.86 -4.65 -11.00
C ASP A 216 -9.18 -4.22 -11.69
N TYR A 217 -9.11 -3.79 -12.96
CA TYR A 217 -10.22 -3.26 -13.77
C TYR A 217 -11.55 -4.02 -13.64
N GLU A 218 -11.55 -5.35 -13.81
CA GLU A 218 -12.81 -6.13 -13.76
C GLU A 218 -13.44 -6.12 -12.36
N GLY A 219 -12.61 -6.20 -11.32
CA GLY A 219 -13.06 -6.14 -9.93
C GLY A 219 -13.58 -4.75 -9.58
N ASP A 220 -12.91 -3.69 -10.05
CA ASP A 220 -13.33 -2.31 -9.85
C ASP A 220 -14.65 -2.01 -10.60
N LEU A 221 -14.78 -2.46 -11.85
CA LEU A 221 -15.98 -2.31 -12.66
C LEU A 221 -17.19 -2.98 -12.00
N LEU A 222 -17.04 -4.23 -11.56
CA LEU A 222 -18.08 -4.99 -10.87
C LEU A 222 -18.51 -4.34 -9.55
N ASN A 223 -17.61 -3.59 -8.92
CA ASN A 223 -17.86 -2.90 -7.66
C ASN A 223 -18.32 -1.45 -7.82
N GLY A 224 -18.46 -0.94 -9.05
CA GLY A 224 -18.77 0.47 -9.29
C GLY A 224 -17.67 1.44 -8.82
N ILE A 225 -16.43 0.95 -8.67
CA ILE A 225 -15.28 1.78 -8.28
C ILE A 225 -14.77 2.47 -9.55
N ARG A 226 -14.98 3.78 -9.62
CA ARG A 226 -14.61 4.60 -10.79
C ARG A 226 -13.12 4.95 -10.77
N THR A 227 -12.24 3.98 -11.01
CA THR A 227 -10.79 4.23 -11.19
C THR A 227 -10.50 4.89 -12.54
N SER A 228 -9.26 5.34 -12.77
CA SER A 228 -8.85 5.89 -14.07
C SER A 228 -8.92 4.82 -15.17
N ALA A 229 -8.59 3.55 -14.84
CA ALA A 229 -8.78 2.43 -15.76
C ALA A 229 -10.25 2.17 -16.09
N VAL A 230 -11.17 2.27 -15.13
CA VAL A 230 -12.62 2.13 -15.37
C VAL A 230 -13.17 3.31 -16.17
N MET A 231 -12.81 4.54 -15.82
CA MET A 231 -13.33 5.75 -16.47
C MET A 231 -12.79 5.95 -17.89
N PHE A 232 -11.47 5.80 -18.09
CA PHE A 232 -10.81 6.11 -19.37
C PHE A 232 -10.49 4.86 -20.19
N GLY A 233 -10.70 3.67 -19.63
CA GLY A 233 -10.33 2.40 -20.24
C GLY A 233 -8.90 1.97 -19.93
N ARG A 234 -8.70 0.64 -19.87
CA ARG A 234 -7.41 -0.01 -19.57
C ARG A 234 -6.26 0.52 -20.40
N ARG A 235 -6.46 0.73 -21.71
CA ARG A 235 -5.40 1.19 -22.62
C ARG A 235 -4.91 2.59 -22.26
N ARG A 236 -5.80 3.53 -21.98
CA ARG A 236 -5.42 4.91 -21.63
C ARG A 236 -4.74 4.97 -20.27
N ALA A 237 -5.25 4.25 -19.27
CA ALA A 237 -4.59 4.15 -17.96
C ALA A 237 -3.20 3.50 -18.04
N PHE A 238 -3.04 2.45 -18.86
CA PHE A 238 -1.75 1.81 -19.09
C PHE A 238 -0.75 2.74 -19.78
N LEU A 239 -1.20 3.50 -20.79
CA LEU A 239 -0.34 4.49 -21.47
C LEU A 239 0.03 5.64 -20.52
N ALA A 240 -0.90 6.10 -19.68
CA ALA A 240 -0.61 7.09 -18.64
C ALA A 240 0.47 6.56 -17.67
N SER A 241 0.36 5.30 -17.23
CA SER A 241 1.40 4.64 -16.43
C SER A 241 2.76 4.66 -17.13
N LEU A 242 2.82 4.34 -18.42
CA LEU A 242 4.07 4.36 -19.20
C LEU A 242 4.65 5.78 -19.34
N PHE A 243 3.81 6.81 -19.56
CA PHE A 243 4.26 8.20 -19.60
C PHE A 243 4.79 8.66 -18.24
N THR A 244 4.12 8.31 -17.14
CA THR A 244 4.60 8.60 -15.79
C THR A 244 5.92 7.89 -15.49
N PHE A 245 6.09 6.62 -15.88
CA PHE A 245 7.39 5.95 -15.79
C PHE A 245 8.46 6.62 -16.65
N THR A 246 8.13 7.06 -17.86
CA THR A 246 9.06 7.78 -18.74
C THR A 246 9.53 9.09 -18.09
N ALA A 247 8.62 9.83 -17.45
CA ALA A 247 8.99 11.00 -16.66
C ALA A 247 9.91 10.63 -15.48
N ALA A 248 9.67 9.50 -14.79
CA ALA A 248 10.56 9.02 -13.73
C ALA A 248 11.97 8.71 -14.27
N TYR A 249 12.10 8.06 -15.43
CA TYR A 249 13.39 7.83 -16.08
C TYR A 249 14.09 9.14 -16.46
N ALA A 250 13.37 10.12 -17.00
CA ALA A 250 13.92 11.42 -17.36
C ALA A 250 14.45 12.17 -16.12
N ILE A 251 13.70 12.19 -15.02
CA ILE A 251 14.15 12.77 -13.76
C ILE A 251 15.38 12.04 -13.22
N LEU A 252 15.37 10.71 -13.24
CA LEU A 252 16.51 9.90 -12.79
C LEU A 252 17.79 10.21 -13.57
N ALA A 253 17.70 10.25 -14.90
CA ALA A 253 18.83 10.60 -15.77
C ALA A 253 19.29 12.05 -15.54
N GLY A 254 18.37 12.99 -15.40
CA GLY A 254 18.67 14.39 -15.09
C GLY A 254 19.39 14.55 -13.75
N LEU A 255 18.91 13.89 -12.69
CA LEU A 255 19.56 13.88 -11.37
C LEU A 255 20.97 13.27 -11.42
N ALA A 256 21.17 12.22 -12.20
CA ALA A 256 22.48 11.61 -12.41
C ALA A 256 23.43 12.54 -13.20
N ALA A 257 22.93 13.21 -14.24
CA ALA A 257 23.69 14.16 -15.05
C ALA A 257 24.15 15.38 -14.22
N LEU A 258 23.30 15.85 -13.31
CA LEU A 258 23.61 16.93 -12.37
C LEU A 258 24.52 16.50 -11.20
N GLY A 259 24.90 15.22 -11.12
CA GLY A 259 25.72 14.68 -10.03
C GLY A 259 24.99 14.58 -8.68
N ILE A 260 23.66 14.73 -8.67
CA ILE A 260 22.83 14.59 -7.46
C ILE A 260 22.70 13.11 -7.06
N LEU A 261 22.66 12.23 -8.04
CA LEU A 261 22.68 10.78 -7.90
C LEU A 261 23.90 10.17 -8.63
N PRO A 262 24.27 8.91 -8.34
CA PRO A 262 25.42 8.25 -8.99
C PRO A 262 25.34 8.27 -10.52
N ARG A 263 26.47 8.56 -11.18
CA ARG A 263 26.55 8.61 -12.67
C ARG A 263 26.17 7.30 -13.35
N LEU A 264 26.31 6.17 -12.64
CA LEU A 264 25.82 4.86 -13.10
C LEU A 264 24.34 4.89 -13.50
N LEU A 265 23.53 5.77 -12.90
CA LEU A 265 22.10 5.89 -13.22
C LEU A 265 21.83 6.55 -14.58
N LEU A 266 22.85 7.09 -15.27
CA LEU A 266 22.71 7.49 -16.69
C LEU A 266 22.36 6.29 -17.59
N TRP A 267 22.74 5.06 -17.20
CA TRP A 267 22.32 3.83 -17.88
C TRP A 267 20.81 3.58 -17.83
N SER A 268 20.06 4.35 -17.04
CA SER A 268 18.60 4.34 -17.09
C SER A 268 18.04 4.70 -18.47
N ILE A 269 18.79 5.43 -19.30
CA ILE A 269 18.48 5.70 -20.71
C ILE A 269 18.42 4.40 -21.53
N VAL A 270 19.17 3.36 -21.15
CA VAL A 270 19.13 2.03 -21.80
C VAL A 270 18.04 1.14 -21.21
N LEU A 271 17.72 1.29 -19.91
CA LEU A 271 16.63 0.56 -19.27
C LEU A 271 15.24 1.02 -19.74
N TRP A 272 15.10 2.29 -20.11
CA TRP A 272 13.84 2.86 -20.58
C TRP A 272 13.32 2.19 -21.87
N PRO A 273 14.09 2.03 -22.96
CA PRO A 273 13.66 1.31 -24.16
C PRO A 273 13.23 -0.12 -23.89
N LEU A 274 13.89 -0.81 -22.95
CA LEU A 274 13.49 -2.16 -22.53
C LEU A 274 12.11 -2.16 -21.87
N HIS A 275 11.84 -1.20 -20.97
CA HIS A 275 10.53 -1.01 -20.38
C HIS A 275 9.48 -0.71 -21.47
N VAL A 276 9.78 0.18 -22.42
CA VAL A 276 8.89 0.49 -23.57
C VAL A 276 8.62 -0.76 -24.41
N ALA A 277 9.64 -1.55 -24.74
CA ALA A 277 9.48 -2.78 -25.51
C ALA A 277 8.57 -3.79 -24.80
N TRP A 278 8.70 -3.95 -23.48
CA TRP A 278 7.80 -4.77 -22.69
C TRP A 278 6.38 -4.21 -22.65
N SER A 279 6.22 -2.90 -22.57
CA SER A 279 4.90 -2.24 -22.62
C SER A 279 4.22 -2.42 -23.98
N LEU A 280 4.95 -2.33 -25.09
CA LEU A 280 4.44 -2.62 -26.43
C LEU A 280 4.02 -4.09 -26.55
N ARG A 281 4.80 -5.01 -25.97
CA ARG A 281 4.43 -6.44 -25.91
C ARG A 281 3.17 -6.66 -25.08
N ALA A 282 3.01 -5.97 -23.95
CA ALA A 282 1.79 -6.03 -23.14
C ALA A 282 0.56 -5.53 -23.92
N LEU A 283 0.69 -4.42 -24.65
CA LEU A 283 -0.38 -3.89 -25.49
C LEU A 283 -0.80 -4.89 -26.58
N ARG A 284 0.17 -5.54 -27.25
CA ARG A 284 -0.11 -6.58 -28.26
C ARG A 284 -0.81 -7.81 -27.70
N ARG A 285 -0.48 -8.21 -26.46
CA ARG A 285 -1.09 -9.35 -25.76
C ARG A 285 -2.50 -9.06 -25.21
N GLY A 286 -2.89 -7.79 -25.17
CA GLY A 286 -4.08 -7.35 -24.47
C GLY A 286 -3.86 -7.15 -22.97
N LEU A 287 -4.56 -6.17 -22.41
CA LEU A 287 -4.41 -5.71 -21.02
C LEU A 287 -5.33 -6.49 -20.07
N GLY A 288 -5.20 -7.82 -20.06
CA GLY A 288 -5.81 -8.68 -19.06
C GLY A 288 -5.04 -8.69 -17.73
N PHE A 289 -5.63 -9.32 -16.72
CA PHE A 289 -5.03 -9.46 -15.38
C PHE A 289 -3.62 -10.06 -15.43
N GLU A 290 -3.44 -11.17 -16.15
CA GLU A 290 -2.16 -11.86 -16.27
C GLU A 290 -1.09 -10.98 -16.93
N THR A 291 -1.46 -10.26 -18.00
CA THR A 291 -0.55 -9.33 -18.68
C THR A 291 -0.14 -8.17 -17.77
N ALA A 292 -1.09 -7.62 -17.00
CA ALA A 292 -0.80 -6.53 -16.06
C ALA A 292 0.10 -7.03 -14.91
N LEU A 293 -0.14 -8.23 -14.37
CA LEU A 293 0.72 -8.85 -13.36
C LEU A 293 2.14 -9.14 -13.89
N TRP A 294 2.23 -9.64 -15.12
CA TRP A 294 3.48 -9.87 -15.86
C TRP A 294 4.27 -8.57 -16.05
N MET A 295 3.58 -7.45 -16.32
CA MET A 295 4.19 -6.14 -16.45
C MET A 295 4.65 -5.60 -15.09
N GLN A 296 3.82 -5.78 -14.05
CA GLN A 296 4.13 -5.40 -12.68
C GLN A 296 5.43 -6.00 -12.16
N ARG A 297 5.63 -7.30 -12.36
CA ARG A 297 6.87 -7.97 -11.94
C ARG A 297 8.10 -7.39 -12.64
N ARG A 298 7.98 -7.06 -13.93
CA ARG A 298 9.07 -6.51 -14.76
C ARG A 298 9.51 -5.13 -14.34
N TYR A 299 8.58 -4.18 -14.25
CA TYR A 299 8.98 -2.83 -13.84
C TYR A 299 9.47 -2.83 -12.39
N ARG A 300 8.89 -3.65 -11.50
CA ARG A 300 9.39 -3.78 -10.12
C ARG A 300 10.83 -4.28 -10.08
N LEU A 301 11.18 -5.26 -10.93
CA LEU A 301 12.57 -5.71 -11.06
C LEU A 301 13.50 -4.59 -11.54
N LEU A 302 13.11 -3.85 -12.59
CA LEU A 302 13.92 -2.72 -13.09
C LEU A 302 14.15 -1.67 -12.00
N PHE A 303 13.09 -1.25 -11.28
CA PHE A 303 13.21 -0.24 -10.24
C PHE A 303 13.91 -0.76 -8.99
N ALA A 304 13.88 -2.07 -8.70
CA ALA A 304 14.72 -2.67 -7.67
C ALA A 304 16.21 -2.58 -8.04
N LEU A 305 16.58 -2.90 -9.28
CA LEU A 305 17.96 -2.76 -9.77
C LEU A 305 18.42 -1.30 -9.76
N ILE A 306 17.55 -0.37 -10.16
CA ILE A 306 17.82 1.08 -10.07
C ILE A 306 18.04 1.50 -8.61
N GLY A 307 17.19 1.03 -7.68
CA GLY A 307 17.36 1.31 -6.25
C GLY A 307 18.69 0.80 -5.71
N LEU A 308 19.14 -0.39 -6.12
CA LEU A 308 20.47 -0.90 -5.77
C LEU A 308 21.59 -0.03 -6.38
N ALA A 309 21.44 0.41 -7.63
CA ALA A 309 22.41 1.29 -8.28
C ALA A 309 22.50 2.68 -7.62
N MET A 310 21.45 3.15 -6.93
CA MET A 310 21.51 4.38 -6.11
C MET A 310 22.42 4.24 -4.90
N LEU A 311 22.74 3.02 -4.46
CA LEU A 311 23.64 2.74 -3.35
C LEU A 311 25.12 2.69 -3.78
N ALA A 312 25.39 2.68 -5.09
CA ALA A 312 26.75 2.74 -5.60
C ALA A 312 27.36 4.11 -5.30
N ARG A 313 28.57 4.12 -4.76
CA ARG A 313 29.37 5.34 -4.54
C ARG A 313 30.18 5.66 -5.79
#